data_AF-A0A3P8Z8Z3-F1
#
_entry.id   AF-A0A3P8Z8Z3-F1
#
_cell.length_a   1.000
_cell.length_b   1.000
_cell.length_c   1.000
_cell.angle_alpha   90.00
_cell.angle_beta   90.00
_cell.angle_gamma   90.00
#
_symmetry.space_group_name_H-M   'P 1'
#
loop_
_entity.id
_entity.type
_entity.pdbx_description
1 polymer ?
#
loop_
_entity_poly.entity_id
_entity_poly.type
_entity_poly.pdbx_seq_one_letter_code
_entity_poly.pdbx_strand_id
1 'polypeptide(L)'
;MKTILAAYSHVLKGTDSSILSALQDLPSTPWLALRSKMEKHLQAISVLQWLITFLVMGAACTVLLIYLFCTDLWVIAAMYTAWLVFDWNTPKQGGRRSAWVRNWTVWTYYRDYFPIRLIKTQNLLPSRNYIFGYHPHGIFSFGAFCNFGTEATGFSKKFPGIKPSLVTLDGNFRMPVFREYLMCGGICPVNRNSIDYLLSQNGTGNAVVIVVGGAAESLNCAPGINSVTLKNRKGFVRLALQQGSDLVPVYSFGENNVYKQVIFEEGTWWRLAQKKLQKILGFAPCLFHGCGFFSSDTWGMVPYNKPITTVVGEPITVPKIEQPPQDMVDLYHAMYIRSLGNLFDKHKTRFGLKESDILHIQ
;
A
#
# COMPACT_ATOMS: atom_id res chain seq x y z
N MET A 1 37.60 37.76 -18.54
CA MET A 1 37.45 37.86 -20.01
C MET A 1 38.62 38.70 -20.51
N LYS A 2 39.48 38.13 -21.38
CA LYS A 2 40.90 38.50 -21.59
C LYS A 2 41.72 38.02 -20.38
N THR A 3 42.48 36.92 -20.44
CA THR A 3 43.63 36.64 -21.30
C THR A 3 43.89 35.13 -21.20
N ILE A 4 43.83 34.40 -22.32
CA ILE A 4 44.38 33.05 -22.66
C ILE A 4 43.61 32.67 -23.94
N LEU A 5 43.91 33.35 -25.05
CA LEU A 5 43.29 33.07 -26.36
C LEU A 5 44.25 33.39 -27.51
N ALA A 6 45.56 33.29 -27.27
CA ALA A 6 46.57 33.61 -28.27
C ALA A 6 47.81 32.74 -28.07
N ALA A 7 47.65 31.44 -28.23
CA ALA A 7 48.73 30.51 -28.59
C ALA A 7 48.08 29.14 -28.83
N TYR A 8 47.51 28.92 -30.01
CA TYR A 8 47.34 27.62 -30.69
C TYR A 8 46.49 27.82 -31.96
N SER A 9 46.81 28.86 -32.74
CA SER A 9 46.38 28.94 -34.13
C SER A 9 47.55 28.45 -34.98
N HIS A 10 47.51 27.17 -35.36
CA HIS A 10 48.10 26.59 -36.58
C HIS A 10 48.36 25.09 -36.41
N VAL A 11 47.31 24.26 -36.32
CA VAL A 11 47.37 22.86 -36.78
C VAL A 11 45.97 22.45 -37.29
N LEU A 12 45.87 22.38 -38.62
CA LEU A 12 45.06 21.49 -39.47
C LEU A 12 43.56 21.29 -39.19
N LYS A 13 42.78 21.70 -40.21
CA LYS A 13 41.45 21.19 -40.59
C LYS A 13 41.33 19.66 -40.40
N GLY A 14 40.32 19.23 -39.65
CA GLY A 14 39.86 17.84 -39.65
C GLY A 14 38.97 17.51 -38.45
N THR A 15 37.80 16.91 -38.71
CA THR A 15 36.90 16.20 -37.78
C THR A 15 36.09 17.01 -36.76
N ASP A 16 34.96 17.56 -37.22
CA ASP A 16 33.78 17.90 -36.39
C ASP A 16 33.04 16.66 -35.82
N SER A 17 33.60 15.46 -35.98
CA SER A 17 33.04 14.22 -35.45
C SER A 17 33.61 13.80 -34.09
N SER A 18 34.58 14.53 -33.52
CA SER A 18 35.35 14.05 -32.36
C SER A 18 34.85 14.51 -30.99
N ILE A 19 34.22 15.69 -30.89
CA ILE A 19 33.74 16.20 -29.59
C ILE A 19 32.43 15.51 -29.18
N LEU A 20 31.54 15.26 -30.14
CA LEU A 20 30.26 14.59 -29.91
C LEU A 20 30.42 13.08 -29.72
N SER A 21 31.41 12.46 -30.37
CA SER A 21 31.79 11.06 -30.11
C SER A 21 32.54 10.90 -28.78
N ALA A 22 33.42 11.85 -28.42
CA ALA A 22 34.08 11.84 -27.11
C ALA A 22 33.11 12.03 -25.93
N LEU A 23 31.95 12.67 -26.15
CA LEU A 23 30.86 12.74 -25.18
C LEU A 23 29.97 11.48 -25.18
N GLN A 24 29.93 10.72 -26.28
CA GLN A 24 29.27 9.41 -26.35
C GLN A 24 30.12 8.27 -25.78
N ASP A 25 31.45 8.41 -25.80
CA ASP A 25 32.44 7.47 -25.27
C ASP A 25 32.89 7.77 -23.85
N LEU A 26 32.19 8.67 -23.14
CA LEU A 26 32.40 8.86 -21.70
C LEU A 26 32.07 7.51 -21.02
N PRO A 27 33.07 6.77 -20.51
CA PRO A 27 32.82 5.46 -19.93
C PRO A 27 31.82 5.67 -18.82
N SER A 28 30.74 4.87 -18.81
CA SER A 28 29.87 4.69 -17.67
C SER A 28 30.70 4.75 -16.39
N THR A 29 30.72 5.91 -15.72
CA THR A 29 31.75 6.13 -14.71
C THR A 29 31.55 5.07 -13.62
N PRO A 30 32.60 4.36 -13.17
CA PRO A 30 32.46 3.29 -12.18
C PRO A 30 31.68 3.76 -10.93
N TRP A 31 31.78 5.04 -10.60
CA TRP A 31 31.02 5.71 -9.55
C TRP A 31 29.50 5.78 -9.83
N LEU A 32 29.07 6.15 -11.05
CA LEU A 32 27.64 6.14 -11.42
C LEU A 32 27.06 4.71 -11.39
N ALA A 33 27.83 3.74 -11.87
CA ALA A 33 27.43 2.33 -11.82
C ALA A 33 27.33 1.80 -10.38
N LEU A 34 28.30 2.15 -9.51
CA LEU A 34 28.28 1.80 -8.10
C LEU A 34 27.11 2.46 -7.36
N ARG A 35 26.83 3.73 -7.65
CA ARG A 35 25.68 4.47 -7.10
C ARG A 35 24.37 3.82 -7.50
N SER A 36 24.22 3.46 -8.78
CA SER A 36 23.04 2.75 -9.29
C SER A 36 22.85 1.38 -8.62
N LYS A 37 23.93 0.63 -8.40
CA LYS A 37 23.89 -0.66 -7.71
C LYS A 37 23.51 -0.50 -6.23
N MET A 38 24.11 0.45 -5.53
CA MET A 38 23.79 0.75 -4.13
C MET A 38 22.33 1.17 -3.98
N GLU A 39 21.82 2.00 -4.88
CA GLU A 39 20.42 2.43 -4.89
C GLU A 39 19.47 1.23 -5.03
N LYS A 40 19.74 0.30 -5.96
CA LYS A 40 18.95 -0.94 -6.10
C LYS A 40 18.95 -1.79 -4.83
N HIS A 41 20.10 -1.88 -4.14
CA HIS A 41 20.16 -2.58 -2.86
C HIS A 41 19.34 -1.87 -1.77
N LEU A 42 19.42 -0.54 -1.67
CA LEU A 42 18.61 0.24 -0.72
C LEU A 42 17.11 0.09 -0.99
N GLN A 43 16.71 0.07 -2.26
CA GLN A 43 15.35 -0.25 -2.68
C GLN A 43 14.93 -1.66 -2.20
N ALA A 44 15.74 -2.69 -2.46
CA ALA A 44 15.45 -4.05 -1.99
C ALA A 44 15.39 -4.15 -0.44
N ILE A 45 16.33 -3.51 0.26
CA ILE A 45 16.37 -3.46 1.73
C ILE A 45 15.12 -2.77 2.28
N SER A 46 14.66 -1.68 1.67
CA SER A 46 13.47 -0.96 2.12
C SER A 46 12.20 -1.83 2.07
N VAL A 47 12.06 -2.64 1.02
CA VAL A 47 10.92 -3.55 0.87
C VAL A 47 11.03 -4.74 1.83
N LEU A 48 12.23 -5.30 2.00
CA LEU A 48 12.47 -6.34 3.02
C LEU A 48 12.24 -5.82 4.43
N GLN A 49 12.66 -4.60 4.75
CA GLN A 49 12.39 -3.97 6.03
C GLN A 49 10.89 -3.93 6.29
N TRP A 50 10.08 -3.46 5.33
CA TRP A 50 8.63 -3.46 5.46
C TRP A 50 8.07 -4.88 5.68
N LEU A 51 8.49 -5.86 4.88
CA LEU A 51 8.03 -7.24 4.96
C LEU A 51 8.34 -7.90 6.29
N ILE A 52 9.60 -7.82 6.73
CA ILE A 52 10.06 -8.38 8.00
C ILE A 52 9.35 -7.67 9.16
N THR A 53 9.18 -6.35 9.07
CA THR A 53 8.46 -5.59 10.09
C THR A 53 7.01 -6.05 10.22
N PHE A 54 6.32 -6.24 9.09
CA PHE A 54 4.93 -6.69 9.07
C PHE A 54 4.77 -8.14 9.57
N LEU A 55 5.68 -9.05 9.21
CA LEU A 55 5.58 -10.48 9.55
C LEU A 55 6.12 -10.82 10.95
N VAL A 56 7.19 -10.16 11.38
CA VAL A 56 8.01 -10.61 12.52
C VAL A 56 7.92 -9.66 13.72
N MET A 57 7.88 -8.33 13.50
CA MET A 57 8.08 -7.38 14.59
C MET A 57 7.05 -7.53 15.71
N GLY A 58 5.77 -7.66 15.39
CA GLY A 58 4.72 -7.81 16.40
C GLY A 58 4.90 -9.06 17.27
N ALA A 59 5.18 -10.22 16.65
CA ALA A 59 5.43 -11.46 17.38
C ALA A 59 6.72 -11.40 18.20
N ALA A 60 7.81 -10.91 17.62
CA ALA A 60 9.10 -10.78 18.28
C ALA A 60 9.02 -9.83 19.49
N CYS A 61 8.38 -8.66 19.35
CA CYS A 61 8.19 -7.73 20.45
C CYS A 61 7.26 -8.28 21.54
N THR A 62 6.27 -9.11 21.18
CA THR A 62 5.42 -9.80 22.17
C THR A 62 6.22 -10.81 22.97
N VAL A 63 7.00 -11.67 22.30
CA VAL A 63 7.87 -12.66 22.97
C VAL A 63 8.91 -11.98 23.84
N LEU A 64 9.54 -10.90 23.34
CA LEU A 64 10.49 -10.11 24.10
C LEU A 64 9.83 -9.50 25.35
N LEU A 65 8.63 -8.93 25.23
CA LEU A 65 7.92 -8.36 26.38
C LEU A 65 7.63 -9.43 27.44
N ILE A 66 7.17 -10.61 27.04
CA ILE A 66 6.94 -11.75 27.95
C ILE A 66 8.25 -12.19 28.59
N TYR A 67 9.33 -12.30 27.81
CA TYR A 67 10.64 -12.67 28.32
C TYR A 67 11.16 -11.66 29.35
N LEU A 68 10.98 -10.35 29.13
CA LEU A 68 11.42 -9.31 30.07
C LEU A 68 10.72 -9.43 31.43
N PHE A 69 9.46 -9.88 31.49
CA PHE A 69 8.80 -10.19 32.78
C PHE A 69 9.48 -11.31 33.57
N CYS A 70 10.24 -12.19 32.90
CA CYS A 70 11.00 -13.27 33.52
C CYS A 70 12.45 -12.88 33.86
N THR A 71 12.82 -11.60 33.77
CA THR A 71 14.18 -11.10 34.03
C THR A 71 14.18 -9.97 35.06
N ASP A 72 15.36 -9.52 35.48
CA ASP A 72 15.50 -8.33 36.35
C ASP A 72 14.97 -7.03 35.71
N LEU A 73 14.69 -7.04 34.41
CA LEU A 73 14.11 -5.91 33.67
C LEU A 73 12.56 -5.89 33.72
N TRP A 74 11.91 -6.70 34.56
CA TRP A 74 10.45 -6.81 34.61
C TRP A 74 9.75 -5.48 34.89
N VAL A 75 10.38 -4.54 35.61
CA VAL A 75 9.81 -3.21 35.88
C VAL A 75 9.58 -2.43 34.57
N ILE A 76 10.48 -2.54 33.59
CA ILE A 76 10.31 -1.93 32.26
C ILE A 76 9.11 -2.54 31.55
N ALA A 77 8.99 -3.87 31.58
CA ALA A 77 7.87 -4.60 31.00
C ALA A 77 6.53 -4.22 31.66
N ALA A 78 6.51 -4.09 32.99
CA ALA A 78 5.34 -3.69 33.76
C ALA A 78 4.90 -2.26 33.44
N MET A 79 5.84 -1.30 33.42
CA MET A 79 5.54 0.09 33.04
C MET A 79 4.98 0.19 31.63
N TYR A 80 5.61 -0.48 30.67
CA TYR A 80 5.14 -0.48 29.29
C TYR A 80 3.76 -1.16 29.14
N THR A 81 3.53 -2.27 29.85
CA THR A 81 2.23 -2.95 29.84
C THR A 81 1.13 -2.09 30.48
N ALA A 82 1.43 -1.40 31.58
CA ALA A 82 0.50 -0.45 32.20
C ALA A 82 0.14 0.68 31.23
N TRP A 83 1.13 1.22 30.52
CA TRP A 83 0.88 2.19 29.47
C TRP A 83 0.03 1.62 28.32
N LEU A 84 0.29 0.38 27.87
CA LEU A 84 -0.53 -0.28 26.85
C LEU A 84 -2.00 -0.44 27.26
N VAL A 85 -2.26 -0.77 28.53
CA VAL A 85 -3.62 -0.88 29.08
C VAL A 85 -4.31 0.48 29.10
N PHE A 86 -3.61 1.53 29.55
CA PHE A 86 -4.13 2.89 29.52
C PHE A 86 -4.39 3.36 28.08
N ASP A 87 -3.49 3.01 27.15
CA ASP A 87 -3.53 3.43 25.75
C ASP A 87 -4.38 2.54 24.84
N TRP A 88 -5.11 1.57 25.41
CA TRP A 88 -5.72 0.48 24.66
C TRP A 88 -6.61 0.93 23.49
N ASN A 89 -7.37 2.01 23.68
CA ASN A 89 -8.35 2.50 22.71
C ASN A 89 -7.81 3.51 21.70
N THR A 90 -6.60 4.02 21.86
CA THR A 90 -6.01 5.05 20.98
C THR A 90 -6.01 4.67 19.50
N PRO A 91 -5.69 3.42 19.09
CA PRO A 91 -5.76 3.03 17.68
C PRO A 91 -7.16 3.20 17.07
N LYS A 92 -8.21 3.00 17.87
CA LYS A 92 -9.62 3.15 17.43
C LYS A 92 -10.05 4.62 17.35
N GLN A 93 -9.23 5.55 17.83
CA GLN A 93 -9.52 6.98 17.87
C GLN A 93 -8.59 7.77 16.92
N GLY A 94 -8.22 7.15 15.79
CA GLY A 94 -7.36 7.76 14.77
C GLY A 94 -5.86 7.61 15.01
N GLY A 95 -5.45 6.96 16.10
CA GLY A 95 -4.06 6.63 16.39
C GLY A 95 -3.17 7.86 16.60
N ARG A 96 -1.87 7.70 16.31
CA ARG A 96 -0.82 8.72 16.49
C ARG A 96 -0.03 8.94 15.21
N ARG A 97 -0.69 9.52 14.22
CA ARG A 97 -0.07 9.83 12.92
C ARG A 97 1.15 10.72 13.09
N SER A 98 2.29 10.29 12.54
CA SER A 98 3.55 11.05 12.57
C SER A 98 3.92 11.51 11.16
N ALA A 99 3.97 12.83 10.96
CA ALA A 99 4.44 13.40 9.70
C ALA A 99 5.90 13.00 9.42
N TRP A 100 6.74 12.91 10.46
CA TRP A 100 8.14 12.52 10.32
C TRP A 100 8.29 11.09 9.81
N VAL A 101 7.60 10.12 10.44
CA VAL A 101 7.65 8.71 10.01
C VAL A 101 7.14 8.55 8.58
N ARG A 102 6.03 9.21 8.23
CA ARG A 102 5.44 9.13 6.88
C ARG A 102 6.34 9.73 5.80
N ASN A 103 7.30 10.59 6.15
CA ASN A 103 8.26 11.21 5.24
C ASN A 103 9.66 10.59 5.29
N TRP A 104 9.86 9.44 5.95
CA TRP A 104 11.16 8.77 5.95
C TRP A 104 11.64 8.43 4.53
N THR A 105 12.94 8.63 4.28
CA THR A 105 13.58 8.35 2.99
C THR A 105 13.45 6.89 2.57
N VAL A 106 13.34 5.96 3.51
CA VAL A 106 13.11 4.53 3.24
C VAL A 106 11.85 4.30 2.39
N TRP A 107 10.80 5.12 2.53
CA TRP A 107 9.59 5.02 1.71
C TRP A 107 9.80 5.48 0.27
N THR A 108 10.79 6.34 0.03
CA THR A 108 11.18 6.75 -1.33
C THR A 108 11.85 5.57 -2.04
N TYR A 109 12.79 4.89 -1.37
CA TYR A 109 13.38 3.66 -1.89
C TYR A 109 12.33 2.54 -2.08
N TYR A 110 11.37 2.42 -1.18
CA TYR A 110 10.27 1.46 -1.29
C TYR A 110 9.42 1.73 -2.53
N ARG A 111 9.04 3.00 -2.75
CA ARG A 111 8.31 3.44 -3.95
C ARG A 111 9.10 3.12 -5.22
N ASP A 112 10.39 3.44 -5.22
CA ASP A 112 11.26 3.29 -6.40
C ASP A 112 11.67 1.84 -6.67
N TYR A 113 11.47 0.93 -5.70
CA TYR A 113 11.58 -0.51 -5.93
C TYR A 113 10.49 -1.03 -6.88
N PHE A 114 9.25 -0.56 -6.76
CA PHE A 114 8.10 -0.99 -7.59
C PHE A 114 7.60 0.08 -8.56
N PRO A 115 8.42 1.08 -8.90
CA PRO A 115 7.96 2.36 -9.45
C PRO A 115 6.52 2.80 -9.07
N ILE A 116 6.19 2.88 -7.78
CA ILE A 116 4.79 3.11 -7.32
C ILE A 116 4.30 4.50 -7.73
N ARG A 117 3.11 4.56 -8.35
CA ARG A 117 2.46 5.81 -8.77
C ARG A 117 1.05 5.94 -8.21
N LEU A 118 0.71 7.14 -7.76
CA LEU A 118 -0.65 7.54 -7.37
C LEU A 118 -1.22 8.52 -8.39
N ILE A 119 -2.28 8.10 -9.09
CA ILE A 119 -2.99 8.90 -10.09
C ILE A 119 -4.30 9.38 -9.48
N LYS A 120 -4.44 10.70 -9.44
CA LYS A 120 -5.67 11.39 -9.07
C LYS A 120 -6.48 11.67 -10.32
N THR A 121 -7.74 11.26 -10.35
CA THR A 121 -8.65 11.57 -11.47
C THR A 121 -9.51 12.80 -11.21
N GLN A 122 -9.90 13.05 -9.95
CA GLN A 122 -10.77 14.17 -9.55
C GLN A 122 -10.29 14.86 -8.27
N ASN A 123 -10.69 16.13 -8.12
CA ASN A 123 -10.53 16.86 -6.86
C ASN A 123 -11.52 16.31 -5.82
N LEU A 124 -11.06 16.23 -4.56
CA LEU A 124 -11.89 15.88 -3.43
C LEU A 124 -12.06 17.11 -2.54
N LEU A 125 -13.27 17.33 -2.05
CA LEU A 125 -13.62 18.45 -1.20
C LEU A 125 -13.20 18.16 0.25
N PRO A 126 -12.34 18.99 0.88
CA PRO A 126 -11.95 18.82 2.28
C PRO A 126 -13.10 18.96 3.29
N SER A 127 -14.25 19.47 2.85
CA SER A 127 -15.48 19.54 3.64
C SER A 127 -16.25 18.21 3.70
N ARG A 128 -15.83 17.18 2.96
CA ARG A 128 -16.47 15.86 2.94
C ARG A 128 -15.53 14.78 3.48
N ASN A 129 -16.12 13.70 3.98
CA ASN A 129 -15.42 12.48 4.35
C ASN A 129 -15.63 11.42 3.27
N TYR A 130 -14.68 10.50 3.14
CA TYR A 130 -14.60 9.55 2.05
C TYR A 130 -14.28 8.14 2.56
N ILE A 131 -14.86 7.14 1.91
CA ILE A 131 -14.42 5.74 2.00
C ILE A 131 -13.82 5.36 0.65
N PHE A 132 -12.51 5.13 0.64
CA PHE A 132 -11.79 4.63 -0.52
C PHE A 132 -11.84 3.10 -0.49
N GLY A 133 -12.48 2.49 -1.47
CA GLY A 133 -12.40 1.05 -1.65
C GLY A 133 -11.20 0.71 -2.53
N TYR A 134 -10.14 0.16 -1.93
CA TYR A 134 -8.91 -0.22 -2.61
C TYR A 134 -8.99 -1.65 -3.16
N HIS A 135 -8.60 -1.81 -4.43
CA HIS A 135 -8.61 -3.06 -5.17
C HIS A 135 -7.39 -3.16 -6.10
N PRO A 136 -6.82 -4.35 -6.36
CA PRO A 136 -6.93 -5.54 -5.53
C PRO A 136 -6.01 -5.45 -4.28
N HIS A 137 -6.16 -6.35 -3.33
CA HIS A 137 -5.34 -6.45 -2.11
C HIS A 137 -3.91 -6.89 -2.43
N GLY A 138 -3.70 -7.77 -3.40
CA GLY A 138 -2.43 -8.49 -3.56
C GLY A 138 -2.06 -9.30 -2.31
N ILE A 139 -0.81 -9.72 -2.18
CA ILE A 139 -0.37 -10.46 -0.98
C ILE A 139 -0.19 -9.52 0.22
N PHE A 140 0.51 -8.39 0.03
CA PHE A 140 0.85 -7.44 1.10
C PHE A 140 0.33 -6.00 0.89
N SER A 141 -0.44 -5.75 -0.18
CA SER A 141 -0.94 -4.41 -0.52
C SER A 141 0.14 -3.32 -0.50
N PHE A 142 1.27 -3.56 -1.17
CA PHE A 142 2.40 -2.63 -1.24
C PHE A 142 1.97 -1.24 -1.74
N GLY A 143 1.10 -1.20 -2.77
CA GLY A 143 0.55 0.04 -3.28
C GLY A 143 -0.29 0.79 -2.26
N ALA A 144 -1.13 0.07 -1.49
CA ALA A 144 -2.00 0.69 -0.48
C ALA A 144 -1.16 1.31 0.64
N PHE A 145 -0.17 0.58 1.17
CA PHE A 145 0.70 1.09 2.21
C PHE A 145 1.49 2.32 1.72
N CYS A 146 2.15 2.21 0.56
CA CYS A 146 2.96 3.32 0.03
C CYS A 146 2.10 4.58 -0.19
N ASN A 147 0.93 4.43 -0.82
CA ASN A 147 0.10 5.57 -1.22
C ASN A 147 -0.66 6.23 -0.06
N PHE A 148 -1.07 5.45 0.94
CA PHE A 148 -1.98 5.94 1.98
C PHE A 148 -1.37 5.91 3.38
N GLY A 149 -0.38 5.05 3.62
CA GLY A 149 0.38 4.96 4.88
C GLY A 149 1.64 5.83 4.92
N THR A 150 2.11 6.37 3.79
CA THR A 150 3.31 7.21 3.70
C THR A 150 3.05 8.48 2.88
N GLU A 151 4.07 9.34 2.72
CA GLU A 151 4.06 10.47 1.79
C GLU A 151 4.93 10.24 0.55
N ALA A 152 5.43 9.03 0.30
CA ALA A 152 6.37 8.75 -0.79
C ALA A 152 5.81 9.08 -2.19
N THR A 153 4.50 8.95 -2.39
CA THR A 153 3.81 9.33 -3.64
C THR A 153 3.14 10.72 -3.57
N GLY A 154 3.39 11.46 -2.50
CA GLY A 154 2.92 12.83 -2.31
C GLY A 154 1.40 12.95 -2.17
N PHE A 155 0.77 12.04 -1.41
CA PHE A 155 -0.69 12.04 -1.23
C PHE A 155 -1.20 13.41 -0.81
N SER A 156 -0.58 14.03 0.20
CA SER A 156 -1.04 15.32 0.75
C SER A 156 -0.95 16.46 -0.28
N LYS A 157 -0.03 16.37 -1.25
CA LYS A 157 0.06 17.32 -2.38
C LYS A 157 -1.02 17.08 -3.42
N LYS A 158 -1.36 15.81 -3.68
CA LYS A 158 -2.39 15.42 -4.67
C LYS A 158 -3.80 15.72 -4.15
N PHE A 159 -4.07 15.44 -2.88
CA PHE A 159 -5.37 15.64 -2.23
C PHE A 159 -5.21 16.61 -1.05
N PRO A 160 -5.03 17.92 -1.31
CA PRO A 160 -4.84 18.90 -0.26
C PRO A 160 -6.07 18.93 0.67
N GLY A 161 -5.83 18.94 1.98
CA GLY A 161 -6.88 18.91 3.00
C GLY A 161 -7.49 17.53 3.25
N ILE A 162 -7.06 16.48 2.54
CA ILE A 162 -7.53 15.11 2.76
C ILE A 162 -6.51 14.31 3.58
N LYS A 163 -6.98 13.63 4.63
CA LYS A 163 -6.19 12.78 5.53
C LYS A 163 -6.51 11.30 5.27
N PRO A 164 -5.64 10.56 4.58
CA PRO A 164 -5.84 9.13 4.35
C PRO A 164 -5.57 8.35 5.64
N SER A 165 -6.42 7.39 5.94
CA SER A 165 -6.24 6.42 7.03
C SER A 165 -6.46 5.02 6.46
N LEU A 166 -5.36 4.31 6.19
CA LEU A 166 -5.41 2.91 5.76
C LEU A 166 -5.89 2.05 6.94
N VAL A 167 -6.90 1.22 6.73
CA VAL A 167 -7.37 0.31 7.78
C VAL A 167 -6.92 -1.12 7.54
N THR A 168 -6.41 -1.77 8.59
CA THR A 168 -5.87 -3.14 8.55
C THR A 168 -6.33 -3.97 9.75
N LEU A 169 -5.98 -5.26 9.79
CA LEU A 169 -6.42 -6.23 10.79
C LEU A 169 -6.34 -5.69 12.23
N ASP A 170 -7.45 -5.78 12.99
CA ASP A 170 -7.54 -5.31 14.39
C ASP A 170 -6.48 -5.94 15.31
N GLY A 171 -6.14 -7.20 15.07
CA GLY A 171 -5.12 -7.93 15.82
C GLY A 171 -3.74 -7.27 15.79
N ASN A 172 -3.40 -6.56 14.72
CA ASN A 172 -2.12 -5.85 14.61
C ASN A 172 -1.95 -4.77 15.69
N PHE A 173 -3.06 -4.21 16.17
CA PHE A 173 -3.06 -3.13 17.16
C PHE A 173 -3.04 -3.62 18.61
N ARG A 174 -2.99 -4.94 18.80
CA ARG A 174 -2.79 -5.59 20.11
C ARG A 174 -1.34 -6.01 20.34
N MET A 175 -0.52 -6.01 19.30
CA MET A 175 0.89 -6.38 19.41
C MET A 175 1.73 -5.17 19.85
N PRO A 176 2.57 -5.31 20.89
CA PRO A 176 3.42 -4.25 21.40
C PRO A 176 4.44 -3.79 20.35
N VAL A 177 4.77 -2.50 20.38
CA VAL A 177 5.68 -1.77 19.46
C VAL A 177 5.17 -1.70 18.02
N PHE A 178 4.61 -2.78 17.50
CA PHE A 178 4.04 -2.84 16.16
C PHE A 178 2.80 -1.96 16.02
N ARG A 179 1.92 -1.92 17.03
CA ARG A 179 0.77 -1.02 17.02
C ARG A 179 1.19 0.46 16.93
N GLU A 180 2.26 0.87 17.61
CA GLU A 180 2.79 2.23 17.54
C GLU A 180 3.37 2.53 16.17
N TYR A 181 4.14 1.59 15.60
CA TYR A 181 4.69 1.71 14.27
C TYR A 181 3.60 1.90 13.19
N LEU A 182 2.52 1.13 13.26
CA LEU A 182 1.37 1.28 12.36
C LEU A 182 0.65 2.63 12.56
N MET A 183 0.39 3.01 13.82
CA MET A 183 -0.24 4.28 14.15
C MET A 183 0.56 5.48 13.66
N CYS A 184 1.90 5.42 13.67
CA CYS A 184 2.76 6.46 13.10
C CYS A 184 2.50 6.69 11.61
N GLY A 185 2.15 5.64 10.85
CA GLY A 185 1.71 5.75 9.46
C GLY A 185 0.31 6.36 9.27
N GLY A 186 -0.43 6.59 10.36
CA GLY A 186 -1.86 6.92 10.31
C GLY A 186 -2.74 5.71 10.00
N ILE A 187 -2.21 4.50 10.18
CA ILE A 187 -2.94 3.24 9.94
C ILE A 187 -3.81 2.94 11.17
N CYS A 188 -5.04 2.52 10.92
CA CYS A 188 -6.04 2.25 11.96
C CYS A 188 -6.59 0.81 11.86
N PRO A 189 -7.22 0.28 12.93
CA PRO A 189 -7.85 -1.03 12.86
C PRO A 189 -9.11 -1.00 11.97
N VAL A 190 -9.30 -2.07 11.18
CA VAL A 190 -10.49 -2.30 10.36
C VAL A 190 -11.63 -2.83 11.23
N ASN A 191 -12.15 -1.96 12.09
CA ASN A 191 -13.34 -2.23 12.89
C ASN A 191 -14.32 -1.05 12.82
N ARG A 192 -15.61 -1.33 13.07
CA ARG A 192 -16.69 -0.34 12.96
C ARG A 192 -16.42 0.90 13.80
N ASN A 193 -16.06 0.73 15.08
CA ASN A 193 -15.83 1.86 15.99
C ASN A 193 -14.74 2.81 15.50
N SER A 194 -13.66 2.27 14.95
CA SER A 194 -12.56 3.06 14.41
C SER A 194 -12.95 3.82 13.15
N ILE A 195 -13.69 3.17 12.25
CA ILE A 195 -14.13 3.82 11.02
C ILE A 195 -15.20 4.87 11.34
N ASP A 196 -16.14 4.57 12.23
CA ASP A 196 -17.15 5.51 12.70
C ASP A 196 -16.49 6.73 13.34
N TYR A 197 -15.49 6.56 14.22
CA TYR A 197 -14.73 7.67 14.79
C TYR A 197 -14.10 8.55 13.70
N LEU A 198 -13.40 7.95 12.74
CA LEU A 198 -12.72 8.67 11.65
C LEU A 198 -13.68 9.45 10.76
N LEU A 199 -14.89 8.93 10.53
CA LEU A 199 -15.88 9.53 9.63
C LEU A 199 -16.85 10.50 10.32
N SER A 200 -16.96 10.47 11.65
CA SER A 200 -17.92 11.29 12.40
C SER A 200 -17.27 12.24 13.42
N GLN A 201 -16.32 11.76 14.22
CA GLN A 201 -15.74 12.51 15.35
C GLN A 201 -14.42 13.19 14.99
N ASN A 202 -13.73 12.72 13.96
CA ASN A 202 -12.42 13.24 13.55
C ASN A 202 -12.51 14.43 12.56
N GLY A 203 -13.61 15.16 12.56
CA GLY A 203 -13.87 16.28 11.64
C GLY A 203 -14.10 15.87 10.18
N THR A 204 -13.86 16.79 9.25
CA THR A 204 -14.00 16.57 7.80
C THR A 204 -12.65 16.36 7.10
N GLY A 205 -12.68 15.94 5.84
CA GLY A 205 -11.48 15.70 5.05
C GLY A 205 -10.81 14.37 5.36
N ASN A 206 -11.50 13.43 6.01
CA ASN A 206 -10.98 12.10 6.29
C ASN A 206 -11.23 11.17 5.09
N ALA A 207 -10.22 10.41 4.68
CA ALA A 207 -10.35 9.34 3.68
C ALA A 207 -9.97 8.00 4.31
N VAL A 208 -10.98 7.20 4.68
CA VAL A 208 -10.76 5.85 5.21
C VAL A 208 -10.52 4.91 4.03
N VAL A 209 -9.35 4.29 3.98
CA VAL A 209 -8.96 3.41 2.88
C VAL A 209 -9.13 1.96 3.31
N ILE A 210 -10.11 1.29 2.71
CA ILE A 210 -10.47 -0.10 3.00
C ILE A 210 -10.04 -0.97 1.83
N VAL A 211 -9.17 -1.95 2.08
CA VAL A 211 -8.88 -2.99 1.10
C VAL A 211 -10.00 -4.02 1.13
N VAL A 212 -11.00 -3.84 0.25
CA VAL A 212 -12.33 -4.46 0.40
C VAL A 212 -12.29 -5.99 0.27
N GLY A 213 -11.47 -6.51 -0.64
CA GLY A 213 -11.30 -7.96 -0.80
C GLY A 213 -10.64 -8.63 0.41
N GLY A 214 -9.82 -7.89 1.15
CA GLY A 214 -9.13 -8.35 2.35
C GLY A 214 -8.32 -9.62 2.13
N ALA A 215 -8.19 -10.42 3.20
CA ALA A 215 -7.46 -11.68 3.18
C ALA A 215 -8.02 -12.69 2.15
N ALA A 216 -9.30 -12.63 1.79
CA ALA A 216 -9.90 -13.58 0.84
C ALA A 216 -9.29 -13.40 -0.56
N GLU A 217 -9.02 -12.15 -0.94
CA GLU A 217 -8.44 -11.81 -2.23
C GLU A 217 -6.95 -12.13 -2.30
N SER A 218 -6.21 -11.96 -1.19
CA SER A 218 -4.79 -12.34 -1.13
C SER A 218 -4.56 -13.84 -1.35
N LEU A 219 -5.51 -14.69 -0.98
CA LEU A 219 -5.44 -16.14 -1.23
C LEU A 219 -5.60 -16.55 -2.71
N ASN A 220 -6.10 -15.64 -3.55
CA ASN A 220 -6.32 -15.87 -4.98
C ASN A 220 -5.47 -14.92 -5.85
N CYS A 221 -4.50 -14.23 -5.22
CA CYS A 221 -3.59 -13.32 -5.90
C CYS A 221 -2.67 -14.11 -6.84
N ALA A 222 -2.74 -13.82 -8.14
CA ALA A 222 -1.81 -14.37 -9.12
C ALA A 222 -1.49 -13.33 -10.22
N PRO A 223 -0.26 -13.36 -10.77
CA PRO A 223 0.12 -12.46 -11.85
C PRO A 223 -0.83 -12.54 -13.05
N GLY A 224 -1.20 -11.38 -13.59
CA GLY A 224 -2.11 -11.27 -14.73
C GLY A 224 -3.59 -11.50 -14.42
N ILE A 225 -3.95 -11.91 -13.20
CA ILE A 225 -5.34 -12.09 -12.79
C ILE A 225 -5.89 -10.77 -12.22
N ASN A 226 -6.92 -10.22 -12.89
CA ASN A 226 -7.67 -9.04 -12.44
C ASN A 226 -9.01 -9.48 -11.83
N SER A 227 -8.96 -10.06 -10.64
CA SER A 227 -10.14 -10.51 -9.91
C SER A 227 -10.24 -9.82 -8.55
N VAL A 228 -11.43 -9.36 -8.19
CA VAL A 228 -11.70 -8.67 -6.93
C VAL A 228 -12.87 -9.31 -6.20
N THR A 229 -12.72 -9.55 -4.90
CA THR A 229 -13.77 -10.07 -4.02
C THR A 229 -14.64 -8.90 -3.55
N LEU A 230 -15.72 -8.62 -4.28
CA LEU A 230 -16.56 -7.44 -4.07
C LEU A 230 -18.06 -7.71 -4.17
N LYS A 231 -18.49 -8.77 -4.86
CA LYS A 231 -19.91 -9.04 -5.18
C LYS A 231 -20.80 -9.06 -3.94
N ASN A 232 -20.31 -9.66 -2.86
CA ASN A 232 -21.05 -9.79 -1.59
C ASN A 232 -20.53 -8.85 -0.49
N ARG A 233 -19.57 -7.96 -0.79
CA ARG A 233 -18.94 -7.06 0.18
C ARG A 233 -19.68 -5.72 0.25
N LYS A 234 -20.88 -5.70 0.86
CA LYS A 234 -21.72 -4.48 0.93
C LYS A 234 -21.51 -3.64 2.20
N GLY A 235 -20.71 -4.13 3.15
CA GLY A 235 -20.55 -3.49 4.47
C GLY A 235 -19.99 -2.07 4.43
N PHE A 236 -19.03 -1.80 3.53
CA PHE A 236 -18.45 -0.45 3.39
C PHE A 236 -19.43 0.55 2.77
N VAL A 237 -20.32 0.09 1.88
CA VAL A 237 -21.40 0.91 1.30
C VAL A 237 -22.43 1.27 2.37
N ARG A 238 -22.83 0.29 3.18
CA ARG A 238 -23.72 0.53 4.33
C ARG A 238 -23.12 1.57 5.27
N LEU A 239 -21.82 1.46 5.55
CA LEU A 239 -21.10 2.39 6.42
C LEU A 239 -21.01 3.80 5.82
N ALA A 240 -20.74 3.92 4.52
CA ALA A 240 -20.75 5.17 3.79
C ALA A 240 -22.10 5.88 3.90
N LEU A 241 -23.21 5.16 3.69
CA LEU A 241 -24.56 5.70 3.83
C LEU A 241 -24.86 6.14 5.26
N GLN A 242 -24.43 5.37 6.27
CA GLN A 242 -24.65 5.73 7.68
C GLN A 242 -23.93 7.01 8.09
N GLN A 243 -22.72 7.22 7.57
CA GLN A 243 -21.91 8.39 7.90
C GLN A 243 -22.09 9.57 6.92
N GLY A 244 -22.77 9.36 5.78
CA GLY A 244 -22.81 10.34 4.70
C GLY A 244 -21.44 10.59 4.06
N SER A 245 -20.58 9.57 4.03
CA SER A 245 -19.22 9.63 3.51
C SER A 245 -19.14 9.09 2.10
N ASP A 246 -18.61 9.86 1.16
CA ASP A 246 -18.65 9.49 -0.27
C ASP A 246 -17.79 8.26 -0.56
N LEU A 247 -18.28 7.42 -1.47
CA LEU A 247 -17.58 6.22 -1.90
C LEU A 247 -16.63 6.54 -3.04
N VAL A 248 -15.36 6.15 -2.93
CA VAL A 248 -14.36 6.38 -3.99
C VAL A 248 -13.77 5.04 -4.43
N PRO A 249 -13.98 4.61 -5.69
CA PRO A 249 -13.33 3.42 -6.20
C PRO A 249 -11.85 3.67 -6.45
N VAL A 250 -11.01 2.76 -5.99
CA VAL A 250 -9.55 2.83 -6.17
C VAL A 250 -9.06 1.51 -6.73
N TYR A 251 -8.37 1.55 -7.88
CA TYR A 251 -7.80 0.36 -8.50
C TYR A 251 -6.27 0.48 -8.64
N SER A 252 -5.54 -0.58 -8.29
CA SER A 252 -4.08 -0.67 -8.31
C SER A 252 -3.60 -1.70 -9.33
N PHE A 253 -3.16 -1.21 -10.49
CA PHE A 253 -2.59 -2.04 -11.53
C PHE A 253 -1.20 -2.53 -11.12
N GLY A 254 -0.91 -3.81 -11.37
CA GLY A 254 0.39 -4.43 -11.08
C GLY A 254 0.54 -5.00 -9.67
N GLU A 255 -0.39 -4.74 -8.76
CA GLU A 255 -0.35 -5.23 -7.37
C GLU A 255 -0.21 -6.75 -7.28
N ASN A 256 -0.90 -7.49 -8.15
CA ASN A 256 -0.87 -8.96 -8.16
C ASN A 256 0.37 -9.55 -8.85
N ASN A 257 1.20 -8.73 -9.49
CA ASN A 257 2.33 -9.19 -10.30
C ASN A 257 3.66 -9.28 -9.52
N VAL A 258 3.68 -8.82 -8.26
CA VAL A 258 4.91 -8.70 -7.46
C VAL A 258 5.32 -9.99 -6.76
N TYR A 259 4.47 -11.01 -6.75
CA TYR A 259 4.79 -12.34 -6.24
C TYR A 259 4.15 -13.41 -7.11
N LYS A 260 4.77 -14.59 -7.10
CA LYS A 260 4.13 -15.83 -7.54
C LYS A 260 3.63 -16.57 -6.31
N GLN A 261 2.40 -17.06 -6.37
CA GLN A 261 1.74 -17.75 -5.27
C GLN A 261 1.33 -19.15 -5.71
N VAL A 262 1.47 -20.11 -4.79
CA VAL A 262 0.86 -21.42 -4.92
C VAL A 262 -0.60 -21.30 -4.52
N ILE A 263 -1.50 -21.46 -5.50
CA ILE A 263 -2.95 -21.44 -5.29
C ILE A 263 -3.43 -22.89 -5.23
N PHE A 264 -3.97 -23.29 -4.07
CA PHE A 264 -4.56 -24.61 -3.92
C PHE A 264 -5.92 -24.67 -4.62
N GLU A 265 -6.15 -25.74 -5.37
CA GLU A 265 -7.41 -25.98 -6.08
C GLU A 265 -8.60 -26.09 -5.12
N GLU A 266 -9.75 -25.58 -5.55
CA GLU A 266 -11.00 -25.69 -4.79
C GLU A 266 -11.43 -27.17 -4.68
N GLY A 267 -11.95 -27.55 -3.51
CA GLY A 267 -12.28 -28.94 -3.19
C GLY A 267 -11.13 -29.77 -2.61
N THR A 268 -9.89 -29.28 -2.65
CA THR A 268 -8.76 -29.97 -1.99
C THR A 268 -8.78 -29.77 -0.47
N TRP A 269 -8.27 -30.76 0.26
CA TRP A 269 -8.14 -30.67 1.72
C TRP A 269 -7.20 -29.53 2.15
N TRP A 270 -6.14 -29.26 1.38
CA TRP A 270 -5.23 -28.13 1.61
C TRP A 270 -5.95 -26.78 1.52
N ARG A 271 -6.84 -26.61 0.54
CA ARG A 271 -7.64 -25.39 0.39
C ARG A 271 -8.62 -25.21 1.56
N LEU A 272 -9.24 -26.30 2.01
CA LEU A 272 -10.12 -26.28 3.19
C LEU A 272 -9.34 -25.90 4.46
N ALA A 273 -8.16 -26.49 4.66
CA ALA A 273 -7.28 -26.16 5.78
C ALA A 273 -6.83 -24.70 5.73
N GLN A 274 -6.42 -24.20 4.56
CA GLN A 274 -6.03 -22.80 4.36
C GLN A 274 -7.16 -21.82 4.68
N LYS A 275 -8.39 -22.08 4.19
CA LYS A 275 -9.58 -21.26 4.49
C LYS A 275 -9.96 -21.30 5.97
N LYS A 276 -9.86 -22.47 6.62
CA LYS A 276 -10.13 -22.61 8.05
C LYS A 276 -9.09 -21.84 8.87
N LEU A 277 -7.81 -21.96 8.55
CA LEU A 277 -6.72 -21.26 9.21
C LEU A 277 -6.85 -19.74 9.05
N GLN A 278 -7.19 -19.28 7.84
CA GLN A 278 -7.49 -17.88 7.58
C GLN A 278 -8.64 -17.35 8.45
N LYS A 279 -9.71 -18.11 8.60
CA LYS A 279 -10.86 -17.71 9.44
C LYS A 279 -10.49 -17.61 10.93
N ILE A 280 -9.60 -18.49 11.40
CA ILE A 280 -9.13 -18.51 12.79
C ILE A 280 -8.17 -17.35 13.06
N LEU A 281 -7.18 -17.17 12.17
CA LEU A 281 -6.08 -16.24 12.40
C LEU A 281 -6.39 -14.82 11.91
N GLY A 282 -7.38 -14.65 11.05
CA GLY A 282 -7.72 -13.35 10.44
C GLY A 282 -6.71 -12.87 9.39
N PHE A 283 -5.59 -13.59 9.19
CA PHE A 283 -4.62 -13.37 8.11
C PHE A 283 -4.59 -14.56 7.15
N ALA A 284 -4.25 -14.31 5.90
CA ALA A 284 -4.14 -15.35 4.88
C ALA A 284 -2.75 -16.00 4.89
N PRO A 285 -2.61 -17.30 5.20
CA PRO A 285 -1.35 -18.02 5.05
C PRO A 285 -1.13 -18.31 3.56
N CYS A 286 -0.51 -17.36 2.87
CA CYS A 286 -0.13 -17.50 1.47
C CYS A 286 1.23 -18.22 1.36
N LEU A 287 1.33 -19.22 0.50
CA LEU A 287 2.61 -19.77 0.05
C LEU A 287 3.04 -19.03 -1.20
N PHE A 288 4.00 -18.13 -1.07
CA PHE A 288 4.44 -17.28 -2.16
C PHE A 288 5.96 -17.26 -2.27
N HIS A 289 6.43 -16.83 -3.43
CA HIS A 289 7.83 -16.58 -3.67
C HIS A 289 8.03 -15.41 -4.63
N GLY A 290 9.11 -14.69 -4.42
CA GLY A 290 9.63 -13.70 -5.34
C GLY A 290 11.02 -14.10 -5.79
N CYS A 291 11.98 -13.19 -5.66
CA CYS A 291 13.38 -13.39 -5.97
C CYS A 291 14.31 -13.34 -4.74
N GLY A 292 15.55 -13.75 -4.94
CA GLY A 292 16.61 -13.59 -3.95
C GLY A 292 17.06 -12.13 -3.82
N PHE A 293 17.81 -11.85 -2.75
CA PHE A 293 18.31 -10.51 -2.46
C PHE A 293 19.43 -10.08 -3.43
N PHE A 294 20.30 -11.01 -3.81
CA PHE A 294 21.46 -10.75 -4.67
C PHE A 294 21.24 -11.08 -6.15
N SER A 295 20.16 -11.80 -6.48
CA SER A 295 19.84 -12.18 -7.87
C SER A 295 18.33 -12.29 -8.06
N SER A 296 17.84 -11.80 -9.20
CA SER A 296 16.44 -11.92 -9.63
C SER A 296 16.03 -13.35 -9.97
N ASP A 297 17.02 -14.20 -10.26
CA ASP A 297 16.81 -15.53 -10.83
C ASP A 297 16.76 -16.63 -9.77
N THR A 298 17.09 -16.28 -8.52
CA THR A 298 17.03 -17.20 -7.38
C THR A 298 15.71 -17.07 -6.64
N TRP A 299 15.27 -18.16 -6.02
CA TRP A 299 14.07 -18.18 -5.19
C TRP A 299 14.29 -17.43 -3.88
N GLY A 300 13.32 -16.61 -3.45
CA GLY A 300 13.42 -15.86 -2.20
C GLY A 300 12.16 -15.08 -1.82
N MET A 301 12.27 -14.29 -0.75
CA MET A 301 11.16 -13.49 -0.19
C MET A 301 11.09 -12.07 -0.76
N VAL A 302 12.12 -11.59 -1.46
CA VAL A 302 12.08 -10.24 -2.07
C VAL A 302 11.05 -10.29 -3.22
N PRO A 303 10.09 -9.37 -3.30
CA PRO A 303 9.11 -9.39 -4.38
C PRO A 303 9.75 -9.10 -5.73
N TYR A 304 9.07 -9.39 -6.84
CA TYR A 304 9.52 -8.97 -8.15
C TYR A 304 9.38 -7.45 -8.31
N ASN A 305 10.43 -6.80 -8.81
CA ASN A 305 10.39 -5.40 -9.22
C ASN A 305 9.46 -5.25 -10.44
N LYS A 306 8.19 -4.95 -10.17
CA LYS A 306 7.15 -4.69 -11.16
C LYS A 306 6.43 -3.39 -10.82
N PRO A 307 6.10 -2.55 -11.82
CA PRO A 307 5.36 -1.32 -11.62
C PRO A 307 4.03 -1.53 -10.90
N ILE A 308 3.75 -0.72 -9.87
CA ILE A 308 2.42 -0.61 -9.25
C ILE A 308 1.86 0.79 -9.52
N THR A 309 0.66 0.87 -10.10
CA THR A 309 0.00 2.17 -10.34
C THR A 309 -1.42 2.16 -9.80
N THR A 310 -1.65 2.98 -8.78
CA THR A 310 -2.97 3.16 -8.15
C THR A 310 -3.68 4.37 -8.74
N VAL A 311 -4.89 4.15 -9.23
CA VAL A 311 -5.78 5.18 -9.76
C VAL A 311 -6.93 5.39 -8.78
N VAL A 312 -7.10 6.62 -8.30
CA VAL A 312 -8.22 7.05 -7.46
C VAL A 312 -9.31 7.60 -8.37
N GLY A 313 -10.46 6.93 -8.41
CA GLY A 313 -11.61 7.27 -9.24
C GLY A 313 -12.43 8.45 -8.73
N GLU A 314 -13.56 8.69 -9.39
CA GLU A 314 -14.51 9.75 -9.05
C GLU A 314 -15.36 9.37 -7.83
N PRO A 315 -15.59 10.30 -6.87
CA PRO A 315 -16.46 10.05 -5.74
C PRO A 315 -17.92 9.83 -6.16
N ILE A 316 -18.56 8.83 -5.56
CA ILE A 316 -20.00 8.60 -5.59
C ILE A 316 -20.58 9.24 -4.33
N THR A 317 -21.30 10.34 -4.51
CA THR A 317 -21.95 11.03 -3.40
C THR A 317 -23.10 10.22 -2.84
N VAL A 318 -23.11 10.07 -1.51
CA VAL A 318 -24.14 9.31 -0.79
C VAL A 318 -24.89 10.22 0.20
N PRO A 319 -26.19 9.99 0.44
CA PRO A 319 -26.91 10.63 1.53
C PRO A 319 -26.47 10.05 2.89
N LYS A 320 -26.72 10.80 3.96
CA LYS A 320 -26.59 10.28 5.32
C LYS A 320 -27.91 9.68 5.79
N ILE A 321 -27.92 8.38 6.08
CA ILE A 321 -29.10 7.64 6.54
C ILE A 321 -28.68 6.68 7.65
N GLU A 322 -29.19 6.90 8.86
CA GLU A 322 -28.80 6.13 10.06
C GLU A 322 -29.03 4.62 9.91
N GLN A 323 -30.16 4.24 9.32
CA GLN A 323 -30.54 2.87 9.03
C GLN A 323 -30.84 2.72 7.53
N PRO A 324 -29.82 2.60 6.67
CA PRO A 324 -30.02 2.54 5.24
C PRO A 324 -30.73 1.23 4.86
N PRO A 325 -31.85 1.30 4.11
CA PRO A 325 -32.56 0.11 3.69
C PRO A 325 -31.73 -0.69 2.68
N GLN A 326 -31.97 -2.00 2.60
CA GLN A 326 -31.09 -2.91 1.87
C GLN A 326 -31.10 -2.66 0.35
N ASP A 327 -32.23 -2.25 -0.21
CA ASP A 327 -32.38 -1.82 -1.61
C ASP A 327 -31.48 -0.63 -1.96
N MET A 328 -31.36 0.35 -1.05
CA MET A 328 -30.48 1.49 -1.24
C MET A 328 -29.00 1.10 -1.12
N VAL A 329 -28.66 0.22 -0.18
CA VAL A 329 -27.30 -0.36 -0.10
C VAL A 329 -26.95 -1.08 -1.41
N ASP A 330 -27.90 -1.82 -1.98
CA ASP A 330 -27.72 -2.56 -3.22
C ASP A 330 -27.57 -1.64 -4.44
N LEU A 331 -28.36 -0.57 -4.49
CA LEU A 331 -28.24 0.48 -5.51
C LEU A 331 -26.84 1.11 -5.51
N TYR A 332 -26.38 1.60 -4.36
CA TYR A 332 -25.07 2.25 -4.26
C TYR A 332 -23.91 1.26 -4.46
N HIS A 333 -24.08 0.01 -4.05
CA HIS A 333 -23.10 -1.03 -4.31
C HIS A 333 -23.00 -1.37 -5.81
N ALA A 334 -24.12 -1.43 -6.52
CA ALA A 334 -24.13 -1.60 -7.98
C ALA A 334 -23.50 -0.40 -8.69
N MET A 335 -23.77 0.83 -8.25
CA MET A 335 -23.10 2.04 -8.74
C MET A 335 -21.59 1.98 -8.50
N TYR A 336 -21.17 1.54 -7.32
CA TYR A 336 -19.76 1.37 -6.99
C TYR A 336 -19.07 0.34 -7.89
N ILE A 337 -19.68 -0.83 -8.10
CA ILE A 337 -19.14 -1.87 -9.00
C ILE A 337 -18.99 -1.33 -10.42
N ARG A 338 -20.03 -0.66 -10.94
CA ARG A 338 -19.99 -0.06 -12.28
C ARG A 338 -18.87 0.99 -12.39
N SER A 339 -18.73 1.85 -11.39
CA SER A 339 -17.69 2.88 -11.36
C SER A 339 -16.28 2.27 -11.30
N LEU A 340 -16.08 1.21 -10.51
CA LEU A 340 -14.81 0.48 -10.47
C LEU A 340 -14.49 -0.20 -11.81
N GLY A 341 -15.47 -0.83 -12.45
CA GLY A 341 -15.31 -1.44 -13.77
C GLY A 341 -14.93 -0.40 -14.83
N ASN A 342 -15.65 0.72 -14.89
CA ASN A 342 -15.33 1.82 -15.80
C ASN A 342 -13.93 2.41 -15.54
N LEU A 343 -13.53 2.54 -14.26
CA LEU A 343 -12.19 3.00 -13.88
C LEU A 343 -11.12 2.02 -14.38
N PHE A 344 -11.35 0.72 -14.24
CA PHE A 344 -10.46 -0.31 -14.77
C PHE A 344 -10.34 -0.23 -16.28
N ASP A 345 -11.48 -0.28 -17.01
CA ASP A 345 -11.50 -0.30 -18.47
C ASP A 345 -10.84 0.93 -19.09
N LYS A 346 -11.09 2.12 -18.51
CA LYS A 346 -10.50 3.37 -18.97
C LYS A 346 -8.96 3.40 -18.88
N HIS A 347 -8.38 2.64 -17.96
CA HIS A 347 -6.97 2.74 -17.61
C HIS A 347 -6.14 1.48 -17.94
N LYS A 348 -6.77 0.33 -18.19
CA LYS A 348 -6.11 -0.97 -18.31
C LYS A 348 -5.01 -1.00 -19.39
N THR A 349 -5.29 -0.49 -20.58
CA THR A 349 -4.33 -0.51 -21.71
C THR A 349 -3.10 0.35 -21.47
N ARG A 350 -3.27 1.49 -20.78
CA ARG A 350 -2.16 2.36 -20.37
C ARG A 350 -1.18 1.66 -19.43
N PHE A 351 -1.62 0.64 -18.71
CA PHE A 351 -0.82 -0.08 -17.72
C PHE A 351 -0.48 -1.52 -18.13
N GLY A 352 -0.49 -1.79 -19.44
CA GLY A 352 0.04 -3.01 -20.02
C GLY A 352 -0.94 -4.19 -20.08
N LEU A 353 -2.21 -3.96 -19.77
CA LEU A 353 -3.28 -4.94 -20.00
C LEU A 353 -3.83 -4.83 -21.42
N LYS A 354 -4.44 -5.89 -21.92
CA LYS A 354 -5.09 -5.92 -23.24
C LYS A 354 -6.49 -5.33 -23.16
N GLU A 355 -7.02 -4.87 -24.30
CA GLU A 355 -8.40 -4.40 -24.38
C GLU A 355 -9.42 -5.51 -24.03
N SER A 356 -9.07 -6.76 -24.34
CA SER A 356 -9.84 -7.95 -24.01
C SER A 356 -9.83 -8.33 -22.53
N ASP A 357 -8.91 -7.77 -21.74
CA ASP A 357 -8.83 -8.11 -20.32
C ASP A 357 -10.01 -7.49 -19.58
N ILE A 358 -10.64 -8.27 -18.71
CA ILE A 358 -11.83 -7.89 -17.95
C ILE A 358 -11.55 -7.94 -16.44
N LEU A 359 -12.22 -7.07 -15.69
CA LEU A 359 -12.22 -7.11 -14.24
C LEU A 359 -13.26 -8.12 -13.76
N HIS A 360 -12.81 -9.21 -13.15
CA HIS A 360 -13.70 -10.23 -12.60
C HIS A 360 -14.17 -9.82 -11.19
N ILE A 361 -15.48 -9.65 -11.02
CA ILE A 361 -16.10 -9.35 -9.71
C ILE A 361 -16.61 -10.65 -9.08
N GLN A 362 -15.98 -11.08 -7.98
CA GLN A 362 -16.29 -12.31 -7.24
C GLN A 362 -17.06 -12.05 -5.94
#